data_AF-A0A5N5N121-F1
#
_entry.id   AF-A0A5N5N121-F1
#
_cell.length_a   1.000
_cell.length_b   1.000
_cell.length_c   1.000
_cell.angle_alpha   90.00
_cell.angle_beta   90.00
_cell.angle_gamma   90.00
#
_symmetry.space_group_name_H-M   'P 1'
#
loop_
_entity.id
_entity.type
_entity.pdbx_description
1 polymer ?
#
loop_
_entity_poly.entity_id
_entity_poly.type
_entity_poly.pdbx_seq_one_letter_code
_entity_poly.pdbx_strand_id
1 'polypeptide(L)'
;MIQVILLKQQDHTKLMAQQRKELLNLLMHATHCRTTSSDPCSNPKCLQMKRLFGHARKCSIRSSGGCQQCQKVWYILKLHAEICRQTDCCVPRCKDLKNYLELQAGKPSGK
;
A
#
# COMPACT_ATOMS: atom_id res chain seq x y z
N MET A 1 -29.86 -18.85 -12.40
CA MET A 1 -28.47 -19.19 -12.03
C MET A 1 -27.47 -18.07 -12.32
N ILE A 2 -27.49 -17.45 -13.51
CA ILE A 2 -26.57 -16.35 -13.89
C ILE A 2 -26.64 -15.15 -12.92
N GLN A 3 -27.84 -14.72 -12.52
CA GLN A 3 -28.03 -13.58 -11.60
C GLN A 3 -27.33 -13.76 -10.24
N VAL A 4 -27.30 -14.99 -9.69
CA VAL A 4 -26.71 -15.28 -8.38
C VAL A 4 -25.17 -15.27 -8.45
N ILE A 5 -24.59 -15.70 -9.56
CA ILE A 5 -23.14 -15.64 -9.80
C ILE A 5 -22.68 -14.18 -9.91
N LEU A 6 -23.42 -13.35 -10.65
CA LEU A 6 -23.12 -11.93 -10.79
C LEU A 6 -23.19 -11.18 -9.46
N LEU A 7 -24.20 -11.46 -8.62
CA LEU A 7 -24.31 -10.86 -7.28
C LEU A 7 -23.14 -11.28 -6.37
N LYS A 8 -22.78 -12.57 -6.33
CA LYS A 8 -21.60 -13.04 -5.59
C LYS A 8 -20.30 -12.40 -6.08
N GLN A 9 -20.13 -12.24 -7.39
CA GLN A 9 -18.98 -11.55 -7.99
C GLN A 9 -18.97 -10.06 -7.59
N GLN A 10 -20.14 -9.44 -7.55
CA GLN A 10 -20.31 -8.04 -7.13
C GLN A 10 -20.01 -7.87 -5.63
N ASP A 11 -20.38 -8.81 -4.79
CA ASP A 11 -20.06 -8.80 -3.36
C ASP A 11 -18.57 -9.03 -3.10
N HIS A 12 -17.95 -9.94 -3.85
CA HIS A 12 -16.50 -10.17 -3.80
C HIS A 12 -15.72 -8.92 -4.22
N THR A 13 -16.08 -8.29 -5.33
CA THR A 13 -15.42 -7.07 -5.81
C THR A 13 -15.59 -5.91 -4.83
N LYS A 14 -16.79 -5.73 -4.25
CA LYS A 14 -17.05 -4.76 -3.18
C LYS A 14 -16.20 -5.03 -1.93
N LEU A 15 -16.13 -6.27 -1.48
CA LEU A 15 -15.33 -6.67 -0.32
C LEU A 15 -13.84 -6.35 -0.54
N MET A 16 -13.30 -6.67 -1.71
CA MET A 16 -11.91 -6.36 -2.06
C MET A 16 -11.64 -4.85 -2.11
N ALA A 17 -12.57 -4.07 -2.66
CA ALA A 17 -12.46 -2.61 -2.68
C ALA A 17 -12.47 -2.04 -1.24
N GLN A 18 -13.33 -2.55 -0.37
CA GLN A 18 -13.40 -2.15 1.02
C GLN A 18 -12.11 -2.49 1.78
N GLN A 19 -11.57 -3.70 1.59
CA GLN A 19 -10.29 -4.10 2.20
C GLN A 19 -9.13 -3.21 1.74
N ARG A 20 -9.08 -2.83 0.45
CA ARG A 20 -8.09 -1.87 -0.06
C ARG A 20 -8.23 -0.50 0.60
N LYS A 21 -9.46 0.00 0.74
CA LYS A 21 -9.72 1.28 1.40
C LYS A 21 -9.25 1.27 2.85
N GLU A 22 -9.55 0.22 3.59
CA GLU A 22 -9.10 0.05 4.98
C GLU A 22 -7.57 -0.02 5.10
N LEU A 23 -6.92 -0.73 4.18
CA LEU A 23 -5.47 -0.83 4.12
C LEU A 23 -4.81 0.54 3.90
N LEU A 24 -5.37 1.36 3.00
CA LEU A 24 -4.88 2.71 2.71
C LEU A 24 -5.13 3.67 3.88
N ASN A 25 -6.29 3.57 4.54
CA ASN A 25 -6.57 4.33 5.76
C ASN A 25 -5.56 4.00 6.87
N LEU A 26 -5.26 2.71 7.04
CA LEU A 26 -4.26 2.26 8.02
C LEU A 26 -2.86 2.76 7.69
N LEU A 27 -2.47 2.77 6.40
CA LEU A 27 -1.21 3.34 5.94
C LEU A 27 -1.10 4.83 6.33
N MET A 28 -2.13 5.62 6.03
CA MET A 28 -2.14 7.05 6.36
C MET A 28 -2.07 7.28 7.87
N HIS A 29 -2.86 6.52 8.64
CA HIS A 29 -2.77 6.56 10.09
C HIS A 29 -1.36 6.24 10.59
N ALA A 30 -0.75 5.13 10.14
CA ALA A 30 0.59 4.72 10.58
C ALA A 30 1.69 5.71 10.17
N THR A 31 1.51 6.43 9.06
CA THR A 31 2.44 7.47 8.57
C THR A 31 2.46 8.67 9.51
N HIS A 32 1.30 9.09 10.03
CA HIS A 32 1.19 10.25 10.93
C HIS A 32 1.24 9.90 12.42
N CYS A 33 0.96 8.65 12.79
CA CYS A 33 0.96 8.20 14.17
C CYS A 33 2.39 8.22 14.75
N ARG A 34 2.58 8.91 15.89
CA ARG A 34 3.88 9.03 16.58
C ARG A 34 4.01 8.07 17.77
N THR A 35 3.42 6.88 17.66
CA THR A 35 3.54 5.87 18.72
C THR A 35 5.00 5.49 19.01
N THR A 36 5.28 5.26 20.28
CA THR A 36 6.59 4.83 20.79
C THR A 36 6.43 3.58 21.65
N SER A 37 7.55 3.00 22.11
CA SER A 37 7.49 1.85 23.02
C SER A 37 6.86 2.18 24.38
N SER A 38 6.96 3.44 24.81
CA SER A 38 6.38 3.94 26.06
C SER A 38 4.95 4.49 25.89
N ASP A 39 4.54 4.76 24.65
CA ASP A 39 3.19 5.25 24.30
C ASP A 39 2.66 4.50 23.06
N PRO A 40 2.15 3.26 23.25
CA PRO A 40 1.66 2.42 22.17
C PRO A 40 0.31 2.92 21.65
N CYS A 41 0.16 2.97 20.32
CA CYS A 41 -1.12 3.28 19.68
C CYS A 41 -2.15 2.18 20.00
N SER A 42 -3.37 2.58 20.35
CA SER A 42 -4.47 1.67 20.65
C SER A 42 -4.92 0.81 19.46
N ASN A 43 -4.54 1.17 18.23
CA ASN A 43 -4.82 0.38 17.05
C ASN A 43 -3.72 -0.69 16.83
N PRO A 44 -3.98 -2.00 17.07
CA PRO A 44 -2.97 -3.03 16.96
C PRO A 44 -2.42 -3.19 15.52
N LYS A 45 -3.23 -2.87 14.50
CA LYS A 45 -2.79 -2.91 13.10
C LYS A 45 -1.80 -1.79 12.78
N CYS A 46 -1.81 -0.67 13.53
CA CYS A 46 -0.84 0.42 13.35
C CYS A 46 0.58 -0.06 13.65
N LEU A 47 0.76 -0.78 14.76
CA LEU A 47 2.05 -1.35 15.13
C LEU A 47 2.53 -2.38 14.11
N GLN A 48 1.63 -3.23 13.59
CA GLN A 48 1.95 -4.17 12.52
C GLN A 48 2.42 -3.46 11.25
N MET A 49 1.71 -2.41 10.83
CA MET A 49 2.10 -1.59 9.67
C MET A 49 3.47 -0.95 9.88
N LYS A 50 3.73 -0.37 11.06
CA LYS A 50 5.04 0.23 11.40
C LYS A 50 6.17 -0.79 11.39
N ARG A 51 5.96 -2.00 11.93
CA ARG A 51 6.94 -3.09 11.88
C ARG A 51 7.24 -3.50 10.44
N LEU A 52 6.21 -3.62 9.59
CA LEU A 52 6.36 -3.99 8.18
C LEU A 52 7.22 -2.98 7.41
N PHE A 53 6.95 -1.69 7.59
CA PHE A 53 7.76 -0.62 6.98
C PHE A 53 9.16 -0.51 7.61
N GLY A 54 9.28 -0.74 8.91
CA GLY A 54 10.56 -0.83 9.61
C GLY A 54 11.45 -1.95 9.07
N HIS A 55 10.88 -3.11 8.76
CA HIS A 55 11.57 -4.20 8.08
C HIS A 55 12.08 -3.76 6.70
N ALA A 56 11.21 -3.19 5.86
CA ALA A 56 11.60 -2.80 4.49
C ALA A 56 12.73 -1.75 4.48
N ARG A 57 12.82 -0.89 5.50
CA ARG A 57 13.95 0.05 5.65
C ARG A 57 15.29 -0.64 5.92
N LYS A 58 15.27 -1.79 6.62
CA LYS A 58 16.48 -2.52 7.07
C LYS A 58 16.81 -3.74 6.21
N CYS A 59 15.89 -4.19 5.36
CA CYS A 59 16.07 -5.40 4.56
C CYS A 59 17.08 -5.15 3.41
N SER A 60 18.19 -5.89 3.41
CA SER A 60 19.28 -5.78 2.43
C SER A 60 18.88 -6.23 1.03
N ILE A 61 18.00 -7.22 0.91
CA ILE A 61 17.58 -7.79 -0.39
C ILE A 61 16.36 -7.09 -1.00
N ARG A 62 15.86 -6.01 -0.39
CA ARG A 62 14.65 -5.30 -0.85
C ARG A 62 14.71 -4.86 -2.31
N SER A 63 15.89 -4.45 -2.78
CA SER A 63 16.08 -3.93 -4.15
C SER A 63 16.31 -5.04 -5.19
N SER A 64 16.66 -6.26 -4.76
CA SER A 64 16.97 -7.41 -5.65
C SER A 64 15.76 -8.34 -5.85
N GLY A 65 14.56 -7.77 -5.91
CA GLY A 65 13.29 -8.52 -5.96
C GLY A 65 12.58 -8.66 -4.59
N GLY A 66 13.32 -8.52 -3.49
CA GLY A 66 12.76 -8.42 -2.13
C GLY A 66 12.18 -9.71 -1.56
N CYS A 67 12.13 -9.80 -0.23
CA CYS A 67 11.41 -10.86 0.47
C CYS A 67 9.88 -10.60 0.50
N GLN A 68 9.11 -11.56 1.02
CA GLN A 68 7.66 -11.46 1.14
C GLN A 68 7.18 -10.21 1.87
N GLN A 69 7.85 -9.78 2.95
CA GLN A 69 7.48 -8.57 3.68
C GLN A 69 7.75 -7.31 2.84
N CYS A 70 8.87 -7.28 2.11
CA CYS A 70 9.17 -6.19 1.18
C CYS A 70 8.16 -6.11 0.04
N GLN A 71 7.72 -7.26 -0.51
CA GLN A 71 6.69 -7.32 -1.54
C GLN A 71 5.36 -6.73 -1.04
N LYS A 72 4.96 -7.02 0.21
CA LYS A 72 3.77 -6.43 0.84
C LYS A 72 3.88 -4.90 0.95
N VAL A 73 5.04 -4.38 1.39
CA VAL A 73 5.28 -2.93 1.44
C VAL A 73 5.17 -2.31 0.06
N TRP A 74 5.81 -2.92 -0.95
CA TRP A 74 5.75 -2.44 -2.32
C TRP A 74 4.32 -2.39 -2.87
N TYR A 75 3.53 -3.43 -2.61
CA TYR A 75 2.12 -3.46 -2.99
C TYR A 75 1.32 -2.30 -2.37
N ILE A 76 1.46 -2.10 -1.05
CA ILE A 76 0.77 -1.02 -0.32
C ILE A 76 1.17 0.36 -0.88
N LEU A 77 2.47 0.57 -1.12
CA LEU A 77 2.98 1.84 -1.65
C LEU A 77 2.51 2.10 -3.07
N LYS A 78 2.45 1.08 -3.93
CA LYS A 78 1.93 1.20 -5.30
C LYS A 78 0.46 1.58 -5.30
N LEU A 79 -0.37 0.87 -4.52
CA LEU A 79 -1.79 1.20 -4.36
C LEU A 79 -2.01 2.65 -3.93
N HIS A 80 -1.20 3.13 -2.99
CA HIS A 80 -1.28 4.52 -2.55
C HIS A 80 -0.88 5.50 -3.67
N ALA A 81 0.26 5.26 -4.34
CA ALA A 81 0.76 6.13 -5.40
C ALA A 81 -0.23 6.28 -6.57
N GLU A 82 -0.95 5.21 -6.93
CA GLU A 82 -1.96 5.22 -8.00
C GLU A 82 -3.11 6.22 -7.76
N ILE A 83 -3.43 6.52 -6.51
CA ILE A 83 -4.55 7.42 -6.15
C ILE A 83 -4.09 8.72 -5.47
N CYS A 84 -2.82 8.84 -5.12
CA CYS A 84 -2.32 9.96 -4.34
C CYS A 84 -2.09 11.18 -5.22
N ARG A 85 -2.79 12.28 -4.90
CA ARG A 85 -2.67 13.57 -5.59
C ARG A 85 -1.85 14.61 -4.81
N GLN A 86 -1.36 14.27 -3.62
CA GLN A 86 -0.56 15.18 -2.80
C GLN A 86 0.83 15.36 -3.41
N THR A 87 1.27 16.61 -3.55
CA THR A 87 2.61 16.96 -4.03
C THR A 87 3.68 16.65 -2.98
N ASP A 88 3.45 17.06 -1.74
CA ASP A 88 4.33 16.82 -0.58
C ASP A 88 3.79 15.69 0.31
N CYS A 89 3.71 14.49 -0.26
CA CYS A 89 3.18 13.33 0.45
C CYS A 89 4.21 12.74 1.42
N CYS A 90 3.86 12.59 2.69
CA CYS A 90 4.72 12.01 3.72
C CYS A 90 4.91 10.48 3.61
N VAL A 91 4.15 9.80 2.73
CA VAL A 91 4.28 8.35 2.56
C VAL A 91 5.60 8.01 1.86
N PRO A 92 6.45 7.14 2.43
CA PRO A 92 7.76 6.83 1.87
C PRO A 92 7.68 6.33 0.41
N ARG A 93 8.55 6.88 -0.46
CA ARG A 93 8.62 6.55 -1.90
C ARG A 93 7.36 6.81 -2.73
N CYS A 94 6.36 7.51 -2.19
CA CYS A 94 5.17 7.88 -2.95
C CYS A 94 5.54 8.68 -4.22
N LYS A 95 6.39 9.71 -4.07
CA LYS A 95 6.85 10.54 -5.20
C LYS A 95 7.56 9.73 -6.28
N ASP A 96 8.51 8.88 -5.89
CA ASP A 96 9.27 8.05 -6.83
C ASP A 96 8.35 7.08 -7.60
N LEU A 97 7.39 6.48 -6.90
CA LEU A 97 6.42 5.57 -7.50
C LEU A 97 5.46 6.27 -8.45
N LYS A 98 4.96 7.47 -8.10
CA LYS A 98 4.11 8.26 -9.01
C LYS A 98 4.84 8.55 -10.32
N ASN A 99 6.07 9.06 -10.24
CA ASN A 99 6.88 9.34 -11.42
C ASN A 99 7.10 8.07 -12.26
N TYR A 100 7.39 6.94 -11.62
CA TYR A 100 7.57 5.67 -12.33
C TYR A 100 6.29 5.20 -13.04
N LEU A 101 5.12 5.35 -12.41
CA LEU A 101 3.83 4.99 -13.01
C LEU A 101 3.48 5.91 -14.19
N GLU A 102 3.75 7.20 -14.08
CA GLU A 102 3.57 8.18 -15.16
C GLU A 102 4.45 7.86 -16.37
N LEU A 103 5.73 7.54 -16.14
CA LEU A 103 6.66 7.13 -17.20
C LEU A 103 6.24 5.82 -17.89
N GLN A 104 5.62 4.89 -17.16
CA GLN A 104 5.10 3.66 -17.76
C GLN A 104 3.81 3.87 -18.55
N ALA A 105 2.92 4.76 -18.11
CA ALA A 105 1.73 5.11 -18.87
C ALA A 105 2.07 5.82 -20.19
N GLY A 106 3.20 6.54 -20.24
CA GLY A 106 3.71 7.21 -21.44
C GLY A 106 4.56 6.34 -22.36
N LYS A 107 4.92 5.10 -21.99
CA LYS A 107 5.59 4.18 -22.91
C LYS A 107 4.56 3.52 -23.82
N PRO A 108 4.63 3.66 -25.16
CA PRO A 108 3.92 2.74 -26.03
C PRO A 108 4.42 1.34 -25.69
N SER A 109 3.48 0.44 -25.38
CA SER A 109 3.71 -0.99 -25.23
C SER A 109 4.37 -1.49 -26.52
N GLY A 110 5.71 -1.52 -26.50
CA GLY A 110 6.54 -1.70 -27.66
C GLY A 110 7.21 -3.06 -27.64
N LYS A 111 6.64 -3.92 -28.50
CA LYS A 111 7.15 -5.17 -29.07
C LYS A 111 7.05 -6.43 -28.21
#